data_AF-A0A7Y5D5V1-F1
#
_entry.id   AF-A0A7Y5D5V1-F1
#
_cell.length_a   1.000
_cell.length_b   1.000
_cell.length_c   1.000
_cell.angle_alpha   90.00
_cell.angle_beta   90.00
_cell.angle_gamma   90.00
#
_symmetry.space_group_name_H-M   'P 1'
#
loop_
_entity.id
_entity.type
_entity.pdbx_description
1 polymer ?
#
loop_
_entity_poly.entity_id
_entity_poly.type
_entity_poly.pdbx_seq_one_letter_code
_entity_poly.pdbx_strand_id
1 'polypeptide(L)'
;MSRRLFNQSSTTRDIRSRHAPHALAATIMLGFALSGCGAKPEEPAAKPELAVAPPKADASVCQANGSWISNPNPPLEVAATESFCDFYQFSWQWFLAEVSPSPTMAGERVFETNRLHNPNVSGGQCSLPEMLGRASAAKMLAMRADKPQDFEDAQADGNALYDRNGNILRYNIWYSRAECQATQKGFTEGTFEIKVSWMILPKPDPTYYTMQATLPGSTTPVTLGVVGFHIANWTSKHPEMIWATFEHKDNAPLCDGTSAAPANGWAFASSDAAQCLTAHPQPTSGPPNTACAQFNFDTPDPFQGTPPATNAPNNICRQFANGNQPGTSINGNDNAANLLAIQQLNDQLVGPQGMLTVLPDTDPMAVWKHYTLIGAIWTKGGADSGNPPVAYTVHEQSGDKIVPGDATSLQRGSLELTNMSMETFQQGDTSWAPNCFGCHGFSQTDPLDVSHICPSLFGADSNGNCVVQDTGAVPASAAPAVEKK
;
A
#
# COMPACT_ATOMS: atom_id res chain seq x y z
N MET A 1 -0.24 59.53 -2.32
CA MET A 1 -0.09 60.23 -1.02
C MET A 1 0.53 59.27 -0.02
N SER A 2 1.63 59.70 0.61
CA SER A 2 2.39 59.16 1.77
C SER A 2 2.59 57.64 1.90
N ARG A 3 3.77 57.08 1.58
CA ARG A 3 5.03 57.04 2.39
C ARG A 3 4.85 56.68 3.86
N ARG A 4 5.43 55.55 4.28
CA ARG A 4 6.42 55.50 5.38
C ARG A 4 7.35 54.29 5.24
N LEU A 5 8.62 54.62 5.03
CA LEU A 5 9.81 53.79 5.23
C LEU A 5 10.03 53.64 6.74
N PHE A 6 10.55 52.49 7.20
CA PHE A 6 11.56 52.46 8.24
C PHE A 6 12.54 51.32 7.98
N ASN A 7 13.80 51.71 7.92
CA ASN A 7 15.00 50.90 7.75
C ASN A 7 15.76 51.02 9.08
N GLN A 8 16.23 49.92 9.67
CA GLN A 8 17.31 49.97 10.66
C GLN A 8 18.23 48.76 10.51
N SER A 9 19.52 49.08 10.44
CA SER A 9 20.66 48.20 10.24
C SER A 9 21.46 47.98 11.53
N SER A 10 22.31 46.96 11.48
CA SER A 10 23.51 46.69 12.31
C SER A 10 23.23 46.08 13.70
N THR A 11 23.86 44.97 14.04
CA THR A 11 25.27 44.98 14.45
C THR A 11 25.93 43.61 14.34
N THR A 12 27.12 43.62 13.74
CA THR A 12 28.17 42.61 13.78
C THR A 12 28.69 42.39 15.19
N ARG A 13 28.92 41.14 15.60
CA ARG A 13 29.88 40.78 16.64
C ARG A 13 30.74 39.61 16.18
N ASP A 14 31.93 39.96 15.71
CA ASP A 14 33.13 39.13 15.75
C ASP A 14 33.50 38.81 17.20
N ILE A 15 33.78 37.54 17.50
CA ILE A 15 34.68 37.16 18.60
C ILE A 15 35.68 36.14 18.06
N ARG A 16 36.92 36.60 17.84
CA ARG A 16 38.13 35.78 17.74
C ARG A 16 38.87 35.81 19.08
N SER A 17 39.28 34.65 19.56
CA SER A 17 40.40 34.43 20.50
C SER A 17 40.80 32.95 20.39
N ARG A 18 41.81 32.52 19.63
CA ARG A 18 43.30 32.59 19.77
C ARG A 18 43.91 31.77 20.91
N HIS A 19 44.82 30.88 20.47
CA HIS A 19 45.94 30.19 21.16
C HIS A 19 45.60 28.82 21.76
N ALA A 20 46.42 27.76 21.69
CA ALA A 20 47.60 27.33 20.92
C ALA A 20 47.90 25.86 21.38
N PRO A 21 48.72 25.07 20.68
CA PRO A 21 48.78 23.61 20.82
C PRO A 21 49.85 23.14 21.81
N HIS A 22 49.69 21.93 22.36
CA HIS A 22 50.79 21.19 22.98
C HIS A 22 50.99 19.83 22.31
N ALA A 23 52.15 19.70 21.67
CA ALA A 23 52.81 18.47 21.30
C ALA A 23 53.89 18.15 22.35
N LEU A 24 54.09 16.86 22.67
CA LEU A 24 55.36 16.23 23.11
C LEU A 24 55.06 14.71 23.14
N ALA A 25 55.47 13.88 22.18
CA ALA A 25 56.82 13.38 21.84
C ALA A 25 57.40 12.31 22.81
N ALA A 26 57.59 11.10 22.24
CA ALA A 26 58.62 10.06 22.43
C ALA A 26 58.98 9.59 23.86
N THR A 27 59.25 8.29 24.12
CA THR A 27 60.57 7.64 23.89
C THR A 27 60.44 6.16 24.36
N ILE A 28 60.51 5.11 23.51
CA ILE A 28 61.66 4.24 23.12
C ILE A 28 61.88 2.94 23.97
N MET A 29 61.88 1.82 23.22
CA MET A 29 62.66 0.56 23.27
C MET A 29 62.52 -0.50 24.38
N LEU A 30 62.32 -1.76 23.95
CA LEU A 30 63.25 -2.92 23.91
C LEU A 30 62.36 -4.19 24.01
N GLY A 31 62.34 -5.20 23.13
CA GLY A 31 63.42 -5.86 22.42
C GLY A 31 63.65 -7.25 23.03
N PHE A 32 62.89 -8.27 22.60
CA PHE A 32 63.29 -9.67 22.72
C PHE A 32 62.78 -10.45 21.51
N ALA A 33 63.73 -10.90 20.69
CA ALA A 33 63.56 -11.92 19.68
C ALA A 33 63.95 -13.27 20.27
N LEU A 34 63.24 -14.35 19.92
CA LEU A 34 63.77 -15.70 19.79
C LEU A 34 62.82 -16.53 18.89
N SER A 35 63.40 -17.07 17.80
CA SER A 35 63.10 -18.33 17.07
C SER A 35 61.72 -18.97 17.26
N GLY A 36 60.92 -19.31 16.24
CA GLY A 36 61.24 -19.78 14.89
C GLY A 36 60.54 -21.13 14.68
N CYS A 37 59.65 -21.23 13.68
CA CYS A 37 59.27 -22.44 12.95
C CYS A 37 58.31 -22.03 11.81
N GLY A 38 58.65 -22.42 10.59
CA GLY A 38 57.98 -21.97 9.37
C GLY A 38 56.57 -22.56 9.18
N ALA A 39 55.71 -21.75 8.55
CA ALA A 39 54.49 -22.19 7.90
C ALA A 39 54.41 -21.58 6.50
N LYS A 40 53.88 -22.35 5.56
CA LYS A 40 53.70 -22.07 4.13
C LYS A 40 52.93 -20.75 3.87
N PRO A 41 53.06 -20.13 2.68
CA PRO A 41 52.16 -19.07 2.26
C PRO A 41 50.75 -19.65 2.13
N GLU A 42 49.83 -19.12 2.93
CA GLU A 42 48.40 -19.45 2.87
C GLU A 42 47.77 -18.66 1.73
N GLU A 43 47.09 -19.38 0.85
CA GLU A 43 46.28 -18.87 -0.26
C GLU A 43 45.18 -17.94 0.29
N PRO A 44 44.81 -16.83 -0.38
CA PRO A 44 43.82 -15.91 0.16
C PRO A 44 42.49 -16.65 0.38
N ALA A 45 42.03 -16.64 1.64
CA ALA A 45 40.81 -17.30 2.08
C ALA A 45 39.64 -16.94 1.15
N ALA A 46 38.97 -17.98 0.65
CA ALA A 46 37.71 -17.84 -0.06
C ALA A 46 36.72 -17.04 0.80
N LYS A 47 36.01 -16.10 0.15
CA LYS A 47 34.94 -15.30 0.76
C LYS A 47 33.92 -16.22 1.45
N PRO A 48 33.32 -15.82 2.59
CA PRO A 48 32.25 -16.59 3.20
C PRO A 48 31.11 -16.72 2.19
N GLU A 49 30.83 -17.95 1.79
CA GLU A 49 29.60 -18.31 1.10
C GLU A 49 28.43 -17.90 2.01
N LEU A 50 27.46 -17.19 1.46
CA LEU A 50 26.21 -16.86 2.15
C LEU A 50 25.65 -18.16 2.70
N ALA A 51 25.64 -18.30 4.03
CA ALA A 51 25.10 -19.48 4.68
C ALA A 51 23.63 -19.61 4.29
N VAL A 52 23.33 -20.60 3.44
CA VAL A 52 21.98 -21.06 3.20
C VAL A 52 21.45 -21.51 4.56
N ALA A 53 20.39 -20.83 5.03
CA ALA A 53 19.73 -21.18 6.26
C ALA A 53 19.36 -22.69 6.24
N PRO A 54 19.52 -23.41 7.35
CA PRO A 54 19.11 -24.82 7.41
C PRO A 54 17.62 -24.93 7.05
N PRO A 55 17.20 -26.01 6.35
CA PRO A 55 15.81 -26.17 5.96
C PRO A 55 14.94 -26.19 7.21
N LYS A 56 14.04 -25.20 7.33
CA LYS A 56 12.98 -25.22 8.35
C LYS A 56 12.19 -26.52 8.17
N ALA A 57 11.83 -27.15 9.30
CA ALA A 57 10.87 -28.24 9.33
C ALA A 57 9.66 -27.84 8.47
N ASP A 58 9.24 -28.74 7.56
CA ASP A 58 8.22 -28.49 6.52
C ASP A 58 7.14 -27.52 7.02
N ALA A 59 7.28 -26.25 6.62
CA ALA A 59 6.24 -25.26 6.88
C ALA A 59 4.98 -25.81 6.23
N SER A 60 3.93 -26.06 7.02
CA SER A 60 2.64 -26.54 6.52
C SER A 60 2.28 -25.75 5.28
N VAL A 61 2.15 -26.42 4.14
CA VAL A 61 1.92 -25.74 2.86
C VAL A 61 0.66 -24.88 2.96
N CYS A 62 0.76 -23.61 2.62
CA CYS A 62 -0.39 -22.72 2.61
C CYS A 62 -1.26 -23.03 1.40
N GLN A 63 -2.36 -23.75 1.60
CA GLN A 63 -3.17 -24.31 0.52
C GLN A 63 -4.29 -23.37 0.09
N ALA A 64 -4.48 -23.19 -1.21
CA ALA A 64 -5.67 -22.58 -1.77
C ALA A 64 -6.81 -23.61 -1.90
N ASN A 65 -8.06 -23.15 -1.92
CA ASN A 65 -9.21 -24.02 -2.20
C ASN A 65 -9.99 -23.51 -3.41
N GLY A 66 -10.27 -24.40 -4.37
CA GLY A 66 -11.04 -24.07 -5.57
C GLY A 66 -12.47 -23.61 -5.26
N SER A 67 -13.01 -23.96 -4.09
CA SER A 67 -14.33 -23.47 -3.64
C SER A 67 -14.38 -21.95 -3.53
N TRP A 68 -13.25 -21.28 -3.27
CA TRP A 68 -13.20 -19.80 -3.19
C TRP A 68 -13.54 -19.12 -4.52
N ILE A 69 -13.40 -19.86 -5.63
CA ILE A 69 -13.71 -19.39 -6.98
C ILE A 69 -15.10 -19.88 -7.40
N SER A 70 -15.38 -21.19 -7.21
CA SER A 70 -16.63 -21.79 -7.71
C SER A 70 -17.85 -21.51 -6.83
N ASN A 71 -17.64 -21.26 -5.54
CA ASN A 71 -18.66 -20.90 -4.57
C ASN A 71 -18.06 -19.97 -3.50
N PRO A 72 -17.74 -18.70 -3.87
CA PRO A 72 -17.06 -17.76 -2.99
C PRO A 72 -17.81 -17.60 -1.66
N ASN A 73 -17.08 -17.74 -0.55
CA ASN A 73 -17.62 -17.69 0.80
C ASN A 73 -16.60 -17.02 1.72
N PRO A 74 -16.59 -15.68 1.81
CA PRO A 74 -15.61 -14.97 2.61
C PRO A 74 -15.80 -15.31 4.10
N PRO A 75 -14.74 -15.67 4.83
CA PRO A 75 -14.85 -16.00 6.24
C PRO A 75 -15.12 -14.75 7.09
N LEU A 76 -15.92 -14.91 8.15
CA LEU A 76 -16.21 -13.82 9.12
C LEU A 76 -15.02 -13.50 10.03
N GLU A 77 -14.07 -14.42 10.19
CA GLU A 77 -12.93 -14.29 11.07
C GLU A 77 -11.73 -15.07 10.53
N VAL A 78 -10.52 -14.65 10.91
CA VAL A 78 -9.29 -15.40 10.65
C VAL A 78 -9.31 -16.72 11.45
N ALA A 79 -8.72 -17.78 10.90
CA ALA A 79 -8.63 -19.04 11.62
C ALA A 79 -7.89 -18.86 12.95
N ALA A 80 -8.33 -19.57 14.00
CA ALA A 80 -7.88 -19.35 15.38
C ALA A 80 -6.38 -19.62 15.61
N THR A 81 -5.69 -20.24 14.65
CA THR A 81 -4.24 -20.42 14.65
C THR A 81 -3.47 -19.13 14.37
N GLU A 82 -4.10 -18.15 13.70
CA GLU A 82 -3.53 -16.83 13.37
C GLU A 82 -2.11 -16.91 12.75
N SER A 83 -1.87 -17.93 11.94
CA SER A 83 -0.63 -18.05 11.16
C SER A 83 -0.64 -17.09 9.98
N PHE A 84 0.53 -16.77 9.40
CA PHE A 84 0.59 -15.98 8.16
C PHE A 84 -0.32 -16.56 7.07
N CYS A 85 -0.36 -17.89 6.95
CA CYS A 85 -1.23 -18.54 5.98
C CYS A 85 -2.70 -18.20 6.23
N ASP A 86 -3.17 -18.21 7.49
CA ASP A 86 -4.57 -17.94 7.81
C ASP A 86 -5.00 -16.54 7.37
N PHE A 87 -4.16 -15.52 7.61
CA PHE A 87 -4.44 -14.14 7.17
C PHE A 87 -4.42 -13.99 5.65
N TYR A 88 -3.54 -14.71 4.95
CA TYR A 88 -3.47 -14.65 3.49
C TYR A 88 -4.57 -15.45 2.80
N GLN A 89 -5.00 -16.57 3.38
CA GLN A 89 -6.21 -17.28 2.97
C GLN A 89 -7.45 -16.42 3.20
N PHE A 90 -7.54 -15.74 4.36
CA PHE A 90 -8.60 -14.78 4.64
C PHE A 90 -8.65 -13.68 3.58
N SER A 91 -7.50 -13.06 3.28
CA SER A 91 -7.38 -11.98 2.29
C SER A 91 -7.78 -12.44 0.88
N TRP A 92 -7.31 -13.60 0.43
CA TRP A 92 -7.67 -14.16 -0.88
C TRP A 92 -9.16 -14.53 -0.97
N GLN A 93 -9.75 -15.11 0.08
CA GLN A 93 -11.17 -15.44 0.10
C GLN A 93 -12.05 -14.19 0.00
N TRP A 94 -11.71 -13.13 0.73
CA TRP A 94 -12.40 -11.85 0.65
C TRP A 94 -12.26 -11.20 -0.72
N PHE A 95 -11.04 -11.14 -1.27
CA PHE A 95 -10.84 -10.62 -2.63
C PHE A 95 -11.69 -11.38 -3.65
N LEU A 96 -11.59 -12.71 -3.69
CA LEU A 96 -12.34 -13.54 -4.65
C LEU A 96 -13.86 -13.43 -4.48
N ALA A 97 -14.35 -13.30 -3.26
CA ALA A 97 -15.77 -13.04 -2.99
C ALA A 97 -16.21 -11.69 -3.57
N GLU A 98 -15.47 -10.63 -3.27
CA GLU A 98 -15.79 -9.27 -3.72
C GLU A 98 -15.69 -9.11 -5.23
N VAL A 99 -14.75 -9.82 -5.88
CA VAL A 99 -14.60 -9.77 -7.34
C VAL A 99 -15.43 -10.82 -8.11
N SER A 100 -16.23 -11.61 -7.41
CA SER A 100 -17.12 -12.58 -8.02
C SER A 100 -18.31 -11.90 -8.72
N PRO A 101 -18.95 -12.55 -9.71
CA PRO A 101 -20.18 -12.04 -10.32
C PRO A 101 -21.24 -11.77 -9.26
N SER A 102 -21.86 -10.60 -9.32
CA SER A 102 -22.90 -10.25 -8.37
C SER A 102 -24.14 -11.13 -8.54
N PRO A 103 -24.68 -11.71 -7.45
CA PRO A 103 -25.96 -12.42 -7.49
C PRO A 103 -27.17 -11.47 -7.55
N THR A 104 -26.97 -10.18 -7.26
CA THR A 104 -28.04 -9.18 -7.12
C THR A 104 -28.07 -8.14 -8.23
N MET A 105 -26.95 -7.93 -8.94
CA MET A 105 -26.82 -6.96 -10.03
C MET A 105 -26.14 -7.58 -11.25
N ALA A 106 -26.93 -7.92 -12.27
CA ALA A 106 -26.42 -8.59 -13.48
C ALA A 106 -25.32 -7.76 -14.17
N GLY A 107 -24.17 -8.39 -14.44
CA GLY A 107 -23.02 -7.76 -15.13
C GLY A 107 -22.06 -7.00 -14.21
N GLU A 108 -22.40 -6.85 -12.93
CA GLU A 108 -21.57 -6.23 -11.90
C GLU A 108 -20.82 -7.30 -11.10
N ARG A 109 -19.79 -6.89 -10.35
CA ARG A 109 -19.15 -7.68 -9.29
C ARG A 109 -19.80 -7.41 -7.93
N VAL A 110 -19.55 -8.29 -6.97
CA VAL A 110 -20.05 -8.11 -5.60
C VAL A 110 -19.59 -6.76 -5.02
N PHE A 111 -18.33 -6.37 -5.20
CA PHE A 111 -17.82 -5.09 -4.69
C PHE A 111 -18.56 -3.89 -5.27
N GLU A 112 -18.99 -3.98 -6.54
CA GLU A 112 -19.75 -2.94 -7.22
C GLU A 112 -21.19 -2.81 -6.66
N THR A 113 -21.64 -3.75 -5.82
CA THR A 113 -22.95 -3.69 -5.15
C THR A 113 -22.90 -3.14 -3.71
N ASN A 114 -21.71 -2.82 -3.23
CA ASN A 114 -21.50 -2.10 -1.99
C ASN A 114 -21.70 -0.59 -2.19
N ARG A 115 -21.75 0.16 -1.09
CA ARG A 115 -21.98 1.61 -1.16
C ARG A 115 -20.75 2.28 -1.77
N LEU A 116 -20.97 3.09 -2.80
CA LEU A 116 -19.92 3.90 -3.40
C LEU A 116 -19.78 5.22 -2.64
N HIS A 117 -18.55 5.55 -2.25
CA HIS A 117 -18.22 6.84 -1.64
C HIS A 117 -18.40 7.99 -2.64
N ASN A 118 -19.06 9.07 -2.23
CA ASN A 118 -19.16 10.29 -3.03
C ASN A 118 -18.05 11.29 -2.65
N PRO A 119 -16.97 11.43 -3.44
CA PRO A 119 -15.87 12.34 -3.08
C PRO A 119 -16.26 13.83 -3.08
N ASN A 120 -17.46 14.17 -3.55
CA ASN A 120 -17.97 15.55 -3.58
C ASN A 120 -18.75 15.95 -2.32
N VAL A 121 -18.81 15.08 -1.31
CA VAL A 121 -19.54 15.32 -0.07
C VAL A 121 -18.58 15.19 1.11
N SER A 122 -18.52 16.22 1.95
CA SER A 122 -17.59 16.32 3.08
C SER A 122 -17.96 15.44 4.28
N GLY A 123 -19.22 14.96 4.37
CA GLY A 123 -19.72 14.21 5.52
C GLY A 123 -21.13 13.65 5.32
N GLY A 124 -21.54 12.70 6.16
CA GLY A 124 -22.90 12.14 6.17
C GLY A 124 -23.20 11.17 5.01
N GLN A 125 -22.19 10.50 4.45
CA GLN A 125 -22.38 9.53 3.35
C GLN A 125 -23.41 8.44 3.70
N CYS A 126 -23.52 8.05 4.97
CA CYS A 126 -24.47 7.04 5.43
C CYS A 126 -25.93 7.52 5.40
N SER A 127 -26.17 8.83 5.42
CA SER A 127 -27.51 9.41 5.28
C SER A 127 -27.93 9.65 3.82
N LEU A 128 -26.99 9.52 2.87
CA LEU A 128 -27.30 9.67 1.45
C LEU A 128 -27.93 8.40 0.86
N PRO A 129 -28.73 8.52 -0.22
CA PRO A 129 -29.14 7.37 -1.02
C PRO A 129 -27.93 6.56 -1.49
N GLU A 130 -28.05 5.25 -1.49
CA GLU A 130 -26.99 4.36 -1.96
C GLU A 130 -26.68 4.59 -3.44
N MET A 131 -25.40 4.85 -3.73
CA MET A 131 -24.87 4.79 -5.09
C MET A 131 -24.22 3.43 -5.29
N LEU A 132 -24.67 2.69 -6.29
CA LEU A 132 -24.24 1.33 -6.58
C LEU A 132 -23.87 1.19 -8.06
N GLY A 133 -23.12 0.14 -8.37
CA GLY A 133 -22.79 -0.30 -9.73
C GLY A 133 -21.74 0.54 -10.42
N ARG A 134 -21.10 -0.07 -11.42
CA ARG A 134 -20.06 0.54 -12.25
C ARG A 134 -20.49 1.84 -12.93
N ALA A 135 -21.76 1.95 -13.31
CA ALA A 135 -22.31 3.16 -13.93
C ALA A 135 -22.25 4.39 -13.02
N SER A 136 -22.41 4.19 -11.70
CA SER A 136 -22.22 5.26 -10.70
C SER A 136 -20.73 5.49 -10.45
N ALA A 137 -19.95 4.42 -10.33
CA ALA A 137 -18.49 4.47 -10.12
C ALA A 137 -17.76 5.28 -11.19
N ALA A 138 -18.15 5.09 -12.46
CA ALA A 138 -17.61 5.82 -13.61
C ALA A 138 -17.79 7.35 -13.52
N LYS A 139 -18.71 7.84 -12.67
CA LYS A 139 -18.96 9.27 -12.45
C LYS A 139 -18.30 9.81 -11.18
N MET A 140 -17.87 8.93 -10.27
CA MET A 140 -17.31 9.30 -8.95
C MET A 140 -15.82 8.98 -8.84
N LEU A 141 -15.09 9.14 -9.94
CA LEU A 141 -13.64 8.94 -9.99
C LEU A 141 -12.91 10.13 -9.38
N ALA A 142 -12.18 9.89 -8.29
CA ALA A 142 -11.21 10.85 -7.76
C ALA A 142 -9.87 10.71 -8.51
N MET A 143 -9.11 11.81 -8.61
CA MET A 143 -7.75 11.77 -9.15
C MET A 143 -6.76 11.38 -8.07
N ARG A 144 -5.76 10.57 -8.40
CA ARG A 144 -4.62 10.23 -7.53
C ARG A 144 -3.72 11.46 -7.42
N ALA A 145 -4.00 12.32 -6.44
CA ALA A 145 -3.40 13.64 -6.26
C ALA A 145 -3.68 14.17 -4.85
N ASP A 146 -2.95 15.20 -4.45
CA ASP A 146 -3.31 16.02 -3.28
C ASP A 146 -4.67 16.70 -3.53
N LYS A 147 -5.56 16.64 -2.53
CA LYS A 147 -6.87 17.29 -2.62
C LYS A 147 -6.71 18.74 -2.18
N PRO A 148 -7.17 19.74 -2.97
CA PRO A 148 -7.01 21.16 -2.60
C PRO A 148 -7.75 21.64 -1.35
N GLN A 149 -8.44 20.79 -0.59
CA GLN A 149 -9.21 21.16 0.60
C GLN A 149 -9.28 20.00 1.61
N ASP A 150 -9.14 20.35 2.89
CA ASP A 150 -9.25 19.61 4.16
C ASP A 150 -10.28 18.45 4.21
N PHE A 151 -10.09 17.42 3.39
CA PHE A 151 -10.91 16.22 3.40
C PHE A 151 -10.16 15.01 3.97
N GLU A 152 -8.83 15.05 3.95
CA GLU A 152 -7.90 14.15 4.63
C GLU A 152 -6.54 14.86 4.64
N ASP A 153 -5.69 14.62 5.64
CA ASP A 153 -4.26 14.92 5.53
C ASP A 153 -3.69 14.00 4.43
N ALA A 154 -3.73 14.47 3.18
CA ALA A 154 -3.30 13.75 1.99
C ALA A 154 -3.90 12.33 1.85
N GLN A 155 -4.90 12.16 0.98
CA GLN A 155 -5.06 10.83 0.39
C GLN A 155 -3.72 10.43 -0.16
N ALA A 156 -3.45 9.13 -0.12
CA ALA A 156 -2.66 8.61 -1.18
C ALA A 156 -1.16 8.96 -1.16
N ASP A 157 -0.61 9.34 0.00
CA ASP A 157 0.67 10.05 0.19
C ASP A 157 0.72 11.49 -0.35
N GLY A 158 -0.38 11.94 -0.98
CA GLY A 158 -0.60 13.29 -1.47
C GLY A 158 -0.06 13.53 -2.87
N ASN A 159 0.74 12.63 -3.44
CA ASN A 159 1.40 12.92 -4.70
C ASN A 159 0.60 12.47 -5.91
N ALA A 160 0.76 13.20 -7.01
CA ALA A 160 0.20 12.80 -8.28
C ALA A 160 0.97 11.60 -8.84
N LEU A 161 0.25 10.60 -9.33
CA LEU A 161 0.84 9.46 -10.03
C LEU A 161 0.31 9.38 -11.46
N TYR A 162 1.23 9.49 -12.40
CA TYR A 162 1.00 9.39 -13.84
C TYR A 162 1.49 8.05 -14.37
N ASP A 163 0.63 7.38 -15.13
CA ASP A 163 0.99 6.15 -15.83
C ASP A 163 2.05 6.41 -16.93
N ARG A 164 2.56 5.33 -17.53
CA ARG A 164 3.54 5.38 -18.64
C ARG A 164 3.10 6.23 -19.84
N ASN A 165 1.79 6.44 -20.00
CA ASN A 165 1.20 7.21 -21.09
C ASN A 165 0.96 8.68 -20.66
N GLY A 166 1.35 9.03 -19.44
CA GLY A 166 1.22 10.37 -18.87
C GLY A 166 -0.17 10.69 -18.35
N ASN A 167 -1.05 9.70 -18.11
CA ASN A 167 -2.38 9.95 -17.54
C ASN A 167 -2.36 9.80 -16.03
N ILE A 168 -3.00 10.75 -15.33
CA ILE A 168 -3.15 10.64 -13.88
C ILE A 168 -4.04 9.44 -13.52
N LEU A 169 -3.62 8.67 -12.52
CA LEU A 169 -4.41 7.56 -12.00
C LEU A 169 -5.69 8.07 -11.35
N ARG A 170 -6.69 7.19 -11.31
CA ARG A 170 -8.00 7.48 -10.73
C ARG A 170 -8.40 6.40 -9.75
N TYR A 171 -9.29 6.71 -8.82
CA TYR A 171 -9.77 5.71 -7.89
C TYR A 171 -11.22 5.92 -7.47
N ASN A 172 -11.82 4.85 -6.93
CA ASN A 172 -13.08 4.87 -6.22
C ASN A 172 -12.89 4.18 -4.87
N ILE A 173 -13.74 4.54 -3.91
CA ILE A 173 -13.84 3.87 -2.61
C ILE A 173 -15.23 3.26 -2.51
N TRP A 174 -15.29 1.99 -2.12
CA TRP A 174 -16.50 1.26 -1.82
C TRP A 174 -16.46 0.87 -0.34
N TYR A 175 -17.60 0.92 0.32
CA TYR A 175 -17.71 0.59 1.72
C TYR A 175 -18.96 -0.24 1.96
N SER A 176 -18.86 -1.15 2.93
CA SER A 176 -19.96 -2.06 3.21
C SER A 176 -21.13 -1.33 3.87
N ARG A 177 -22.34 -1.91 3.77
CA ARG A 177 -23.52 -1.36 4.48
C ARG A 177 -23.36 -1.45 6.00
N ALA A 178 -22.59 -2.43 6.49
CA ALA A 178 -22.33 -2.62 7.91
C ALA A 178 -21.47 -1.48 8.49
N GLU A 179 -20.64 -0.82 7.68
CA GLU A 179 -19.85 0.31 8.14
C GLU A 179 -20.73 1.49 8.61
N CYS A 180 -21.89 1.69 7.98
CA CYS A 180 -22.90 2.65 8.43
C CYS A 180 -23.63 2.27 9.72
N GLN A 181 -23.36 1.08 10.27
CA GLN A 181 -23.90 0.57 11.53
C GLN A 181 -22.86 0.63 12.66
N ALA A 182 -21.69 1.22 12.40
CA ALA A 182 -20.69 1.49 13.43
C ALA A 182 -21.29 2.25 14.61
N THR A 183 -20.71 2.06 15.78
CA THR A 183 -21.04 2.81 17.00
C THR A 183 -19.75 3.42 17.55
N GLN A 184 -19.85 4.26 18.58
CA GLN A 184 -18.66 4.76 19.28
C GLN A 184 -17.79 3.65 19.90
N LYS A 185 -18.30 2.41 19.99
CA LYS A 185 -17.52 1.23 20.42
C LYS A 185 -16.72 0.57 19.29
N GLY A 186 -16.83 1.06 18.06
CA GLY A 186 -16.18 0.52 16.88
C GLY A 186 -17.16 0.02 15.82
N PHE A 187 -16.57 -0.59 14.79
CA PHE A 187 -17.28 -1.21 13.68
C PHE A 187 -18.00 -2.51 14.08
N THR A 188 -18.78 -3.05 13.15
CA THR A 188 -19.56 -4.28 13.34
C THR A 188 -19.24 -5.33 12.28
N GLU A 189 -19.73 -6.55 12.48
CA GLU A 189 -19.51 -7.68 11.55
C GLU A 189 -19.94 -7.32 10.12
N GLY A 190 -19.11 -7.71 9.15
CA GLY A 190 -19.31 -7.37 7.74
C GLY A 190 -18.82 -5.98 7.36
N THR A 191 -18.17 -5.24 8.26
CA THR A 191 -17.52 -3.97 7.92
C THR A 191 -16.27 -4.21 7.10
N PHE A 192 -16.19 -3.55 5.95
CA PHE A 192 -14.98 -3.49 5.13
C PHE A 192 -15.01 -2.24 4.23
N GLU A 193 -13.82 -1.78 3.86
CA GLU A 193 -13.59 -0.75 2.85
C GLU A 193 -12.76 -1.35 1.70
N ILE A 194 -13.11 -0.99 0.46
CA ILE A 194 -12.39 -1.36 -0.75
C ILE A 194 -11.99 -0.09 -1.52
N LYS A 195 -10.71 0.06 -1.81
CA LYS A 195 -10.20 1.13 -2.69
C LYS A 195 -9.67 0.54 -3.98
N VAL A 196 -10.25 0.96 -5.11
CA VAL A 196 -9.89 0.46 -6.45
C VAL A 196 -9.25 1.58 -7.24
N SER A 197 -8.06 1.33 -7.77
CA SER A 197 -7.33 2.26 -8.65
C SER A 197 -7.40 1.83 -10.10
N TRP A 198 -7.48 2.83 -10.98
CA TRP A 198 -7.76 2.69 -12.40
C TRP A 198 -6.78 3.51 -13.23
N MET A 199 -6.30 2.91 -14.33
CA MET A 199 -5.56 3.59 -15.38
C MET A 199 -6.39 3.70 -16.66
N ILE A 200 -6.08 4.67 -17.52
CA ILE A 200 -6.67 4.75 -18.87
C ILE A 200 -5.97 3.73 -19.77
N LEU A 201 -6.73 2.84 -20.38
CA LEU A 201 -6.21 1.90 -21.36
C LEU A 201 -6.19 2.57 -22.74
N PRO A 202 -5.01 2.71 -23.39
CA PRO A 202 -4.92 3.35 -24.71
C PRO A 202 -5.53 2.50 -25.83
N LYS A 203 -5.68 1.19 -25.58
CA LYS A 203 -6.32 0.20 -26.45
C LYS A 203 -6.98 -0.86 -25.56
N PRO A 204 -8.00 -1.59 -26.04
CA PRO A 204 -8.54 -2.72 -25.31
C PRO A 204 -7.44 -3.71 -24.92
N ASP A 205 -7.40 -4.10 -23.66
CA ASP A 205 -6.49 -5.10 -23.12
C ASP A 205 -7.27 -6.09 -22.24
N PRO A 206 -7.41 -7.36 -22.66
CA PRO A 206 -8.21 -8.33 -21.94
C PRO A 206 -7.57 -8.80 -20.63
N THR A 207 -6.32 -8.42 -20.33
CA THR A 207 -5.69 -8.76 -19.04
C THR A 207 -6.25 -7.93 -17.89
N TYR A 208 -6.92 -6.82 -18.18
CA TYR A 208 -7.49 -5.92 -17.19
C TYR A 208 -8.98 -6.18 -16.99
N TYR A 209 -9.42 -6.10 -15.73
CA TYR A 209 -10.84 -5.89 -15.45
C TYR A 209 -11.20 -4.43 -15.77
N THR A 210 -12.26 -4.20 -16.56
CA THR A 210 -12.50 -2.91 -17.20
C THR A 210 -13.86 -2.28 -16.93
N MET A 211 -13.87 -0.94 -17.01
CA MET A 211 -15.10 -0.15 -17.10
C MET A 211 -15.00 0.97 -18.14
N GLN A 212 -16.14 1.36 -18.70
CA GLN A 212 -16.25 2.57 -19.52
C GLN A 212 -16.54 3.77 -18.64
N ALA A 213 -15.82 4.87 -18.82
CA ALA A 213 -16.06 6.12 -18.11
C ALA A 213 -16.01 7.34 -19.03
N THR A 214 -16.80 8.37 -18.73
CA THR A 214 -16.66 9.70 -19.33
C THR A 214 -16.05 10.62 -18.27
N LEU A 215 -14.79 10.97 -18.45
CA LEU A 215 -14.04 11.75 -17.46
C LEU A 215 -14.51 13.21 -17.43
N PRO A 216 -14.41 13.91 -16.28
CA PRO A 216 -14.73 15.33 -16.18
C PRO A 216 -14.03 16.15 -17.27
N GLY A 217 -14.78 17.00 -17.98
CA GLY A 217 -14.25 17.83 -19.07
C GLY A 217 -14.07 17.11 -20.41
N SER A 218 -14.37 15.80 -20.49
CA SER A 218 -14.37 15.02 -21.73
C SER A 218 -15.80 14.64 -22.14
N THR A 219 -16.05 14.56 -23.45
CA THR A 219 -17.26 13.96 -24.04
C THR A 219 -16.99 12.59 -24.67
N THR A 220 -15.72 12.18 -24.73
CA THR A 220 -15.31 10.91 -25.31
C THR A 220 -15.13 9.88 -24.19
N PRO A 221 -15.87 8.75 -24.23
CA PRO A 221 -15.67 7.67 -23.29
C PRO A 221 -14.26 7.08 -23.42
N VAL A 222 -13.67 6.74 -22.29
CA VAL A 222 -12.41 5.98 -22.20
C VAL A 222 -12.68 4.62 -21.58
N THR A 223 -11.79 3.67 -21.86
CA THR A 223 -11.73 2.39 -21.15
C THR A 223 -10.75 2.51 -20.00
N LEU A 224 -11.19 2.19 -18.80
CA LEU A 224 -10.37 2.12 -17.60
C LEU A 224 -10.07 0.66 -17.27
N GLY A 225 -8.85 0.37 -16.81
CA GLY A 225 -8.42 -0.94 -16.32
C GLY A 225 -8.01 -0.86 -14.85
N VAL A 226 -8.43 -1.83 -14.03
CA VAL A 226 -8.01 -1.91 -12.63
C VAL A 226 -6.51 -2.21 -12.55
N VAL A 227 -5.79 -1.40 -11.79
CA VAL A 227 -4.35 -1.58 -11.52
C VAL A 227 -4.07 -1.95 -10.07
N GLY A 228 -4.93 -1.57 -9.13
CA GLY A 228 -4.81 -1.89 -7.72
C GLY A 228 -6.16 -2.06 -7.05
N PHE A 229 -6.21 -2.96 -6.06
CA PHE A 229 -7.38 -3.28 -5.28
C PHE A 229 -6.96 -3.48 -3.83
N HIS A 230 -7.43 -2.60 -2.95
CA HIS A 230 -7.16 -2.66 -1.52
C HIS A 230 -8.41 -3.06 -0.80
N ILE A 231 -8.26 -3.85 0.24
CA ILE A 231 -9.36 -4.19 1.12
C ILE A 231 -8.89 -4.09 2.57
N ALA A 232 -9.65 -3.34 3.36
CA ALA A 232 -9.54 -3.29 4.81
C ALA A 232 -10.76 -4.01 5.36
N ASN A 233 -10.57 -5.15 6.04
CA ASN A 233 -11.67 -5.94 6.60
C ASN A 233 -11.63 -5.87 8.12
N TRP A 234 -12.74 -5.47 8.74
CA TRP A 234 -12.89 -5.57 10.18
C TRP A 234 -13.33 -6.98 10.56
N THR A 235 -12.78 -7.51 11.66
CA THR A 235 -13.31 -8.70 12.32
C THR A 235 -13.39 -8.49 13.82
N SER A 236 -14.11 -9.38 14.51
CA SER A 236 -14.28 -9.29 15.96
C SER A 236 -12.97 -9.41 16.75
N LYS A 237 -11.98 -10.12 16.20
CA LYS A 237 -10.64 -10.29 16.77
C LYS A 237 -9.60 -9.35 16.18
N HIS A 238 -9.87 -8.75 15.03
CA HIS A 238 -9.00 -7.79 14.36
C HIS A 238 -9.71 -6.44 14.14
N PRO A 239 -9.99 -5.69 15.22
CA PRO A 239 -10.63 -4.38 15.14
C PRO A 239 -9.73 -3.30 14.50
N GLU A 240 -8.42 -3.51 14.42
CA GLU A 240 -7.46 -2.73 13.64
C GLU A 240 -7.64 -2.86 12.13
N MET A 241 -8.56 -3.74 11.71
CA MET A 241 -8.77 -4.20 10.35
C MET A 241 -7.57 -4.95 9.78
N ILE A 242 -7.85 -5.92 8.91
CA ILE A 242 -6.84 -6.64 8.14
C ILE A 242 -6.73 -5.92 6.80
N TRP A 243 -5.57 -5.32 6.55
CA TRP A 243 -5.30 -4.51 5.37
C TRP A 243 -4.56 -5.34 4.33
N ALA A 244 -5.18 -5.64 3.20
CA ALA A 244 -4.59 -6.42 2.13
C ALA A 244 -4.61 -5.64 0.81
N THR A 245 -3.58 -5.85 -0.02
CA THR A 245 -3.49 -5.19 -1.32
C THR A 245 -3.16 -6.16 -2.45
N PHE A 246 -3.91 -6.02 -3.53
CA PHE A 246 -3.81 -6.79 -4.77
C PHE A 246 -3.49 -5.84 -5.91
N GLU A 247 -2.65 -6.30 -6.84
CA GLU A 247 -2.21 -5.49 -7.96
C GLU A 247 -2.20 -6.27 -9.26
N HIS A 248 -2.42 -5.56 -10.37
CA HIS A 248 -2.12 -6.11 -11.68
C HIS A 248 -0.62 -6.40 -11.78
N LYS A 249 -0.26 -7.58 -12.28
CA LYS A 249 1.14 -8.08 -12.32
C LYS A 249 2.09 -7.16 -13.10
N ASP A 250 1.54 -6.38 -14.03
CA ASP A 250 2.31 -5.53 -14.94
C ASP A 250 2.41 -4.06 -14.44
N ASN A 251 2.15 -3.78 -13.16
CA ASN A 251 2.20 -2.41 -12.63
C ASN A 251 3.60 -1.79 -12.68
N ALA A 252 4.55 -2.36 -11.94
CA ALA A 252 5.90 -1.84 -11.79
C ALA A 252 6.93 -2.98 -11.62
N PRO A 253 8.15 -2.84 -12.17
CA PRO A 253 9.24 -3.77 -11.91
C PRO A 253 9.73 -3.68 -10.46
N LEU A 254 10.42 -4.71 -9.98
CA LEU A 254 11.20 -4.66 -8.75
C LEU A 254 12.44 -3.79 -8.97
N CYS A 255 12.76 -2.95 -7.98
CA CYS A 255 13.94 -2.09 -8.02
C CYS A 255 15.26 -2.88 -8.07
N ASP A 256 15.24 -4.16 -7.68
CA ASP A 256 16.40 -5.06 -7.72
C ASP A 256 16.75 -5.56 -9.13
N GLY A 257 15.89 -5.29 -10.13
CA GLY A 257 16.10 -5.69 -11.52
C GLY A 257 15.71 -7.13 -11.86
N THR A 258 15.07 -7.87 -10.95
CA THR A 258 14.75 -9.30 -11.12
C THR A 258 13.42 -9.57 -11.84
N SER A 259 12.60 -8.54 -12.07
CA SER A 259 11.30 -8.72 -12.74
C SER A 259 11.43 -9.09 -14.21
N ALA A 260 10.62 -10.05 -14.64
CA ALA A 260 10.39 -10.30 -16.06
C ALA A 260 9.58 -9.15 -16.68
N ALA A 261 10.01 -8.65 -17.84
CA ALA A 261 9.27 -7.60 -18.53
C ALA A 261 7.93 -8.15 -19.08
N PRO A 262 6.79 -7.48 -18.82
CA PRO A 262 5.50 -7.88 -19.34
C PRO A 262 5.38 -7.62 -20.84
N ALA A 263 4.58 -8.43 -21.54
CA ALA A 263 4.44 -8.37 -22.99
C ALA A 263 3.94 -7.01 -23.49
N ASN A 264 3.06 -6.35 -22.73
CA ASN A 264 2.51 -5.05 -23.05
C ASN A 264 3.27 -3.89 -22.39
N GLY A 265 4.43 -4.14 -21.77
CA GLY A 265 5.21 -3.16 -21.00
C GLY A 265 4.61 -2.85 -19.61
N TRP A 266 5.39 -2.24 -18.73
CA TRP A 266 4.96 -1.87 -17.37
C TRP A 266 3.96 -0.72 -17.39
N ALA A 267 3.00 -0.67 -16.45
CA ALA A 267 2.02 0.41 -16.35
C ALA A 267 2.64 1.72 -15.86
N PHE A 268 3.62 1.63 -14.94
CA PHE A 268 4.20 2.79 -14.23
C PHE A 268 5.71 2.95 -14.45
N ALA A 269 6.30 2.25 -15.42
CA ALA A 269 7.70 2.43 -15.78
C ALA A 269 7.89 2.43 -17.29
N SER A 270 8.76 3.31 -17.78
CA SER A 270 9.19 3.27 -19.18
C SER A 270 10.01 2.01 -19.48
N SER A 271 10.05 1.61 -20.76
CA SER A 271 10.86 0.45 -21.18
C SER A 271 12.35 0.67 -20.91
N ASP A 272 12.86 1.88 -21.13
CA ASP A 272 14.27 2.22 -20.89
C ASP A 272 14.61 2.18 -19.39
N ALA A 273 13.72 2.67 -18.53
CA ALA A 273 13.88 2.61 -17.08
C ALA A 273 13.93 1.16 -16.59
N ALA A 274 12.98 0.33 -17.01
CA ALA A 274 12.94 -1.09 -16.64
C ALA A 274 14.17 -1.86 -17.16
N GLN A 275 14.62 -1.58 -18.40
CA GLN A 275 15.84 -2.19 -18.93
C GLN A 275 17.09 -1.80 -18.14
N CYS A 276 17.14 -0.56 -17.64
CA CYS A 276 18.25 -0.14 -16.77
C CYS A 276 18.32 -0.97 -15.49
N LEU A 277 17.18 -1.21 -14.83
CA LEU A 277 17.12 -2.04 -13.62
C LEU A 277 17.66 -3.45 -13.91
N THR A 278 17.22 -4.08 -15.01
CA THR A 278 17.69 -5.42 -15.40
C THR A 278 19.18 -5.44 -15.77
N ALA A 279 19.70 -4.38 -16.39
CA ALA A 279 21.12 -4.27 -16.76
C ALA A 279 22.03 -4.01 -15.55
N HIS A 280 21.47 -3.43 -14.47
CA HIS A 280 22.18 -3.03 -13.26
C HIS A 280 21.48 -3.56 -12.00
N PRO A 281 21.34 -4.89 -11.85
CA PRO A 281 20.59 -5.46 -10.74
C PRO A 281 21.24 -5.13 -9.40
N GLN A 282 20.40 -4.88 -8.39
CA GLN A 282 20.82 -4.57 -7.03
C GLN A 282 20.08 -5.51 -6.07
N PRO A 283 20.70 -6.63 -5.63
CA PRO A 283 20.01 -7.73 -4.94
C PRO A 283 19.61 -7.41 -3.48
N THR A 284 19.73 -6.16 -3.05
CA THR A 284 19.29 -5.70 -1.74
C THR A 284 18.02 -4.88 -1.90
N SER A 285 17.07 -5.06 -1.00
CA SER A 285 15.98 -4.13 -0.78
C SER A 285 16.53 -2.71 -0.62
N GLY A 286 15.97 -1.75 -1.37
CA GLY A 286 16.39 -0.36 -1.35
C GLY A 286 16.28 0.33 -2.71
N PRO A 287 16.81 1.56 -2.83
CA PRO A 287 16.73 2.33 -4.06
C PRO A 287 17.49 1.64 -5.20
N PRO A 288 17.10 1.86 -6.46
CA PRO A 288 17.82 1.36 -7.63
C PRO A 288 19.31 1.71 -7.67
N ASN A 289 20.06 0.94 -8.45
CA ASN A 289 21.47 1.22 -8.71
C ASN A 289 21.66 2.65 -9.24
N THR A 290 22.67 3.36 -8.74
CA THR A 290 22.99 4.75 -9.18
C THR A 290 23.21 4.91 -10.69
N ALA A 291 23.54 3.83 -11.42
CA ALA A 291 23.58 3.83 -12.89
C ALA A 291 22.21 4.11 -13.55
N CYS A 292 21.12 3.96 -12.78
CA CYS A 292 19.75 4.23 -13.18
C CYS A 292 19.20 5.56 -12.64
N ALA A 293 20.04 6.40 -12.01
CA ALA A 293 19.61 7.64 -11.35
C ALA A 293 18.88 8.62 -12.29
N GLN A 294 19.20 8.63 -13.60
CA GLN A 294 18.52 9.50 -14.56
C GLN A 294 17.01 9.22 -14.71
N PHE A 295 16.52 8.05 -14.30
CA PHE A 295 15.11 7.71 -14.40
C PHE A 295 14.27 8.24 -13.24
N ASN A 296 14.91 8.76 -12.19
CA ASN A 296 14.27 9.38 -11.04
C ASN A 296 13.15 8.49 -10.46
N PHE A 297 13.50 7.24 -10.16
CA PHE A 297 12.55 6.26 -9.66
C PHE A 297 11.89 6.72 -8.35
N ASP A 298 10.60 6.39 -8.21
CA ASP A 298 9.82 6.57 -6.98
C ASP A 298 9.88 8.00 -6.43
N THR A 299 9.99 8.98 -7.32
CA THR A 299 10.06 10.39 -6.96
C THR A 299 8.87 11.13 -7.57
N PRO A 300 8.00 11.75 -6.74
CA PRO A 300 6.84 12.45 -7.23
C PRO A 300 7.25 13.76 -7.91
N ASP A 301 6.49 14.16 -8.94
CA ASP A 301 6.62 15.50 -9.51
C ASP A 301 6.03 16.53 -8.55
N PRO A 302 6.72 17.64 -8.26
CA PRO A 302 6.18 18.67 -7.39
C PRO A 302 5.06 19.45 -8.09
N PHE A 303 3.90 19.56 -7.44
CA PHE A 303 2.78 20.39 -7.91
C PHE A 303 2.39 21.46 -6.89
N GLN A 304 1.83 22.55 -7.40
CA GLN A 304 1.15 23.56 -6.60
C GLN A 304 -0.32 23.58 -7.02
N GLY A 305 -1.22 23.25 -6.10
CA GLY A 305 -2.65 23.10 -6.38
C GLY A 305 -2.99 21.79 -7.11
N THR A 306 -4.11 21.76 -7.84
CA THR A 306 -4.59 20.55 -8.52
C THR A 306 -3.67 20.14 -9.68
N PRO A 307 -3.11 18.93 -9.69
CA PRO A 307 -2.29 18.46 -10.80
C PRO A 307 -3.12 18.29 -12.08
N PRO A 308 -2.52 18.49 -13.27
CA PRO A 308 -3.21 18.33 -14.55
C PRO A 308 -3.60 16.86 -14.78
N ALA A 309 -4.64 16.63 -15.58
CA ALA A 309 -5.07 15.27 -15.94
C ALA A 309 -3.99 14.47 -16.70
N THR A 310 -3.04 15.16 -17.34
CA THR A 310 -1.90 14.55 -18.03
C THR A 310 -0.60 15.28 -17.72
N ASN A 311 0.50 14.56 -17.57
CA ASN A 311 1.85 15.10 -17.41
C ASN A 311 2.93 14.10 -17.90
N ALA A 312 4.21 14.41 -17.65
CA ALA A 312 5.29 13.46 -17.80
C ALA A 312 5.00 12.17 -17.00
N PRO A 313 5.23 10.99 -17.59
CA PRO A 313 5.12 9.73 -16.86
C PRO A 313 6.09 9.65 -15.69
N ASN A 314 5.64 9.06 -14.58
CA ASN A 314 6.57 8.64 -13.53
C ASN A 314 7.28 7.34 -13.96
N ASN A 315 8.46 7.09 -13.36
CA ASN A 315 9.07 5.76 -13.36
C ASN A 315 9.00 5.23 -11.93
N ILE A 316 8.24 4.16 -11.74
CA ILE A 316 8.02 3.52 -10.46
C ILE A 316 8.68 2.16 -10.47
N CYS A 317 9.32 1.80 -9.36
CA CYS A 317 9.71 0.43 -9.06
C CYS A 317 9.29 0.05 -7.64
N ARG A 318 9.15 -1.25 -7.40
CA ARG A 318 8.81 -1.79 -6.07
C ARG A 318 10.09 -2.17 -5.35
N GLN A 319 10.34 -1.56 -4.18
CA GLN A 319 11.52 -1.88 -3.37
C GLN A 319 11.36 -3.19 -2.59
N PHE A 320 10.12 -3.50 -2.16
CA PHE A 320 9.80 -4.69 -1.38
C PHE A 320 8.75 -5.54 -2.09
N ALA A 321 9.17 -6.64 -2.72
CA ALA A 321 8.31 -7.49 -3.55
C ALA A 321 6.98 -7.89 -2.86
N ASN A 322 7.06 -8.18 -1.56
CA ASN A 322 5.91 -8.56 -0.73
C ASN A 322 5.87 -7.78 0.59
N GLY A 323 6.24 -6.49 0.53
CA GLY A 323 6.14 -5.55 1.64
C GLY A 323 6.96 -5.93 2.88
N ASN A 324 8.14 -6.54 2.69
CA ASN A 324 9.09 -6.85 3.76
C ASN A 324 10.52 -6.94 3.22
N GLN A 325 11.46 -6.58 4.07
CA GLN A 325 12.87 -7.00 3.95
C GLN A 325 13.04 -8.52 4.16
N PRO A 326 14.07 -9.16 3.60
CA PRO A 326 14.41 -10.54 3.94
C PRO A 326 14.77 -10.73 5.43
N GLY A 327 14.55 -11.94 5.95
CA GLY A 327 14.95 -12.30 7.31
C GLY A 327 13.84 -12.19 8.36
N THR A 328 14.19 -11.82 9.58
CA THR A 328 13.24 -11.65 10.70
C THR A 328 13.28 -10.19 11.13
N SER A 329 12.11 -9.56 11.24
CA SER A 329 12.01 -8.18 11.74
C SER A 329 12.35 -8.11 13.24
N ILE A 330 12.69 -6.91 13.72
CA ILE A 330 13.12 -6.67 15.11
C ILE A 330 12.08 -7.06 16.16
N ASN A 331 10.80 -7.06 15.80
CA ASN A 331 9.70 -7.49 16.67
C ASN A 331 9.39 -9.00 16.59
N GLY A 332 10.22 -9.77 15.89
CA GLY A 332 10.07 -11.21 15.71
C GLY A 332 9.12 -11.63 14.57
N ASN A 333 8.66 -10.71 13.71
CA ASN A 333 7.95 -11.08 12.49
C ASN A 333 8.87 -11.89 11.55
N ASP A 334 8.49 -13.12 11.23
CA ASP A 334 9.25 -14.01 10.35
C ASP A 334 8.93 -13.70 8.88
N ASN A 335 9.68 -12.75 8.31
CA ASN A 335 9.41 -12.27 6.95
C ASN A 335 9.59 -13.37 5.90
N ALA A 336 10.44 -14.36 6.15
CA ALA A 336 10.59 -15.51 5.26
C ALA A 336 9.35 -16.42 5.25
N ALA A 337 8.77 -16.71 6.42
CA ALA A 337 7.51 -17.46 6.50
C ALA A 337 6.33 -16.67 5.91
N ASN A 338 6.30 -15.35 6.16
CA ASN A 338 5.35 -14.43 5.55
C ASN A 338 5.39 -14.49 4.01
N LEU A 339 6.59 -14.32 3.44
CA LEU A 339 6.83 -14.37 2.00
C LEU A 339 6.41 -15.71 1.40
N LEU A 340 6.78 -16.82 2.05
CA LEU A 340 6.45 -18.16 1.57
C LEU A 340 4.94 -18.38 1.49
N ALA A 341 4.16 -17.90 2.47
CA ALA A 341 2.71 -18.03 2.46
C ALA A 341 2.06 -17.25 1.30
N ILE A 342 2.52 -16.02 1.02
CA ILE A 342 2.06 -15.22 -0.12
C ILE A 342 2.39 -15.92 -1.44
N GLN A 343 3.64 -16.36 -1.61
CA GLN A 343 4.09 -17.03 -2.84
C GLN A 343 3.31 -18.31 -3.11
N GLN A 344 3.14 -19.16 -2.10
CA GLN A 344 2.38 -20.41 -2.24
C GLN A 344 0.94 -20.18 -2.70
N LEU A 345 0.24 -19.18 -2.15
CA LEU A 345 -1.13 -18.86 -2.56
C LEU A 345 -1.18 -18.20 -3.94
N ASN A 346 -0.27 -17.27 -4.24
CA ASN A 346 -0.18 -16.66 -5.57
C ASN A 346 0.10 -17.71 -6.65
N ASP A 347 1.01 -18.65 -6.41
CA ASP A 347 1.32 -19.73 -7.36
C ASP A 347 0.11 -20.64 -7.60
N GLN A 348 -0.61 -21.01 -6.54
CA GLN A 348 -1.78 -21.88 -6.62
C GLN A 348 -3.00 -21.21 -7.25
N LEU A 349 -3.19 -19.91 -7.07
CA LEU A 349 -4.36 -19.20 -7.59
C LEU A 349 -4.10 -18.59 -8.96
N VAL A 350 -2.96 -17.92 -9.14
CA VAL A 350 -2.66 -17.09 -10.32
C VAL A 350 -1.31 -17.43 -10.98
N GLY A 351 -0.62 -18.48 -10.53
CA GLY A 351 0.58 -18.99 -11.19
C GLY A 351 0.28 -19.64 -12.55
N PRO A 352 1.29 -20.14 -13.28
CA PRO A 352 1.12 -20.73 -14.61
C PRO A 352 0.13 -21.91 -14.69
N GLN A 353 -0.07 -22.62 -13.58
CA GLN A 353 -1.07 -23.70 -13.42
C GLN A 353 -2.11 -23.38 -12.35
N GLY A 354 -2.22 -22.09 -11.99
CA GLY A 354 -3.09 -21.63 -10.93
C GLY A 354 -4.57 -21.82 -11.26
N MET A 355 -5.39 -21.95 -10.23
CA MET A 355 -6.82 -22.24 -10.36
C MET A 355 -7.57 -21.21 -11.23
N LEU A 356 -7.23 -19.92 -11.15
CA LEU A 356 -7.79 -18.87 -12.01
C LEU A 356 -7.19 -18.92 -13.43
N THR A 357 -5.92 -19.31 -13.55
CA THR A 357 -5.20 -19.36 -14.83
C THR A 357 -5.76 -20.44 -15.77
N VAL A 358 -6.20 -21.57 -15.20
CA VAL A 358 -6.75 -22.70 -15.98
C VAL A 358 -8.24 -22.56 -16.30
N LEU A 359 -8.91 -21.52 -15.80
CA LEU A 359 -10.28 -21.21 -16.20
C LEU A 359 -10.33 -20.82 -17.69
N PRO A 360 -11.42 -21.16 -18.40
CA PRO A 360 -11.60 -20.65 -19.76
C PRO A 360 -11.74 -19.13 -19.71
N ASP A 361 -11.24 -18.42 -20.72
CA ASP A 361 -11.33 -16.94 -20.77
C ASP A 361 -12.77 -16.40 -20.80
N THR A 362 -13.76 -17.26 -21.07
CA THR A 362 -15.20 -16.95 -20.95
C THR A 362 -15.71 -16.97 -19.52
N ASP A 363 -14.97 -17.55 -18.58
CA ASP A 363 -15.31 -17.54 -17.17
C ASP A 363 -15.11 -16.12 -16.62
N PRO A 364 -16.13 -15.53 -15.96
CA PRO A 364 -16.01 -14.17 -15.44
C PRO A 364 -14.90 -14.04 -14.37
N MET A 365 -14.42 -15.11 -13.76
CA MET A 365 -13.32 -15.07 -12.81
C MET A 365 -11.94 -15.09 -13.49
N ALA A 366 -11.84 -15.52 -14.76
CA ALA A 366 -10.55 -15.75 -15.42
C ALA A 366 -9.65 -14.51 -15.50
N VAL A 367 -10.22 -13.30 -15.59
CA VAL A 367 -9.46 -12.04 -15.63
C VAL A 367 -8.57 -11.85 -14.40
N TRP A 368 -8.97 -12.40 -13.25
CA TRP A 368 -8.25 -12.22 -11.98
C TRP A 368 -6.93 -12.99 -11.93
N LYS A 369 -6.63 -13.86 -12.91
CA LYS A 369 -5.30 -14.46 -13.08
C LYS A 369 -4.18 -13.44 -13.35
N HIS A 370 -4.55 -12.22 -13.73
CA HIS A 370 -3.62 -11.12 -13.98
C HIS A 370 -3.34 -10.26 -12.74
N TYR A 371 -3.96 -10.58 -11.61
CA TYR A 371 -3.83 -9.86 -10.34
C TYR A 371 -3.19 -10.76 -9.30
N THR A 372 -2.36 -10.20 -8.42
CA THR A 372 -1.64 -10.95 -7.39
C THR A 372 -1.76 -10.25 -6.06
N LEU A 373 -1.81 -11.03 -4.97
CA LEU A 373 -1.65 -10.49 -3.63
C LEU A 373 -0.21 -10.02 -3.47
N ILE A 374 -0.02 -8.76 -3.11
CA ILE A 374 1.31 -8.21 -2.77
C ILE A 374 1.63 -8.55 -1.32
N GLY A 375 0.68 -8.33 -0.42
CA GLY A 375 0.81 -8.61 1.00
C GLY A 375 -0.39 -8.08 1.78
N ALA A 376 -0.32 -8.29 3.09
CA ALA A 376 -1.30 -7.81 4.05
C ALA A 376 -0.61 -7.51 5.39
N ILE A 377 -1.20 -6.62 6.18
CA ILE A 377 -0.72 -6.22 7.50
C ILE A 377 -1.86 -6.21 8.52
N TRP A 378 -1.55 -6.60 9.76
CA TRP A 378 -2.46 -6.70 10.89
C TRP A 378 -1.68 -6.56 12.21
N THR A 379 -2.34 -6.60 13.36
CA THR A 379 -1.67 -6.67 14.66
C THR A 379 -1.92 -8.01 15.34
N LYS A 380 -0.95 -8.45 16.13
CA LYS A 380 -1.05 -9.68 16.91
C LYS A 380 -2.17 -9.52 17.95
N GLY A 381 -3.23 -10.33 17.81
CA GLY A 381 -4.35 -10.39 18.75
C GLY A 381 -5.24 -9.15 18.76
N GLY A 382 -5.30 -8.39 17.67
CA GLY A 382 -6.18 -7.22 17.57
C GLY A 382 -5.78 -6.03 18.43
N ALA A 383 -4.47 -5.91 18.69
CA ALA A 383 -3.91 -4.88 19.54
C ALA A 383 -3.76 -3.54 18.81
N ASP A 384 -3.54 -2.48 19.59
CA ASP A 384 -3.14 -1.17 19.07
C ASP A 384 -1.96 -1.30 18.09
N SER A 385 -2.05 -0.55 17.00
CA SER A 385 -1.05 -0.59 15.91
C SER A 385 0.33 -0.12 16.36
N GLY A 386 0.40 0.87 17.25
CA GLY A 386 1.63 1.39 17.83
C GLY A 386 2.66 1.86 16.78
N ASN A 387 3.91 1.99 17.22
CA ASN A 387 5.01 2.32 16.31
C ASN A 387 5.36 1.14 15.40
N PRO A 388 5.82 1.39 14.16
CA PRO A 388 6.21 0.33 13.24
C PRO A 388 7.49 -0.40 13.72
N PRO A 389 7.62 -1.71 13.41
CA PRO A 389 8.83 -2.49 13.69
C PRO A 389 9.95 -2.29 12.66
N VAL A 390 9.78 -1.36 11.73
CA VAL A 390 10.76 -1.03 10.67
C VAL A 390 11.17 0.43 10.80
N ALA A 391 12.33 0.76 10.24
CA ALA A 391 12.80 2.15 10.26
C ALA A 391 11.86 3.04 9.42
N TYR A 392 11.72 4.30 9.83
CA TYR A 392 10.94 5.29 9.10
C TYR A 392 11.56 6.68 9.28
N THR A 393 11.26 7.58 8.35
CA THR A 393 11.74 8.97 8.37
C THR A 393 10.72 9.87 9.03
N VAL A 394 11.18 10.77 9.91
CA VAL A 394 10.38 11.91 10.35
C VAL A 394 10.99 13.20 9.79
N HIS A 395 10.14 14.01 9.16
CA HIS A 395 10.52 15.30 8.61
C HIS A 395 10.45 16.36 9.71
N GLU A 396 11.60 16.80 10.22
CA GLU A 396 11.70 17.86 11.23
C GLU A 396 12.26 19.15 10.61
N GLN A 397 12.02 20.30 11.24
CA GLN A 397 12.60 21.59 10.79
C GLN A 397 14.14 21.58 10.77
N SER A 398 14.76 20.73 11.58
CA SER A 398 16.21 20.52 11.64
C SER A 398 16.77 19.59 10.56
N GLY A 399 15.90 19.04 9.71
CA GLY A 399 16.22 18.03 8.71
C GLY A 399 15.62 16.67 9.05
N ASP A 400 15.70 15.77 8.09
CA ASP A 400 15.14 14.43 8.21
C ASP A 400 15.87 13.60 9.25
N LYS A 401 15.10 12.84 10.03
CA LYS A 401 15.61 11.95 11.07
C LYS A 401 15.05 10.55 10.86
N ILE A 402 15.94 9.58 10.80
CA ILE A 402 15.57 8.16 10.79
C ILE A 402 15.25 7.72 12.21
N VAL A 403 14.03 7.21 12.41
CA VAL A 403 13.58 6.57 13.64
C VAL A 403 13.78 5.06 13.49
N PRO A 404 14.53 4.40 14.39
CA PRO A 404 14.66 2.94 14.38
C PRO A 404 13.32 2.24 14.64
N GLY A 405 13.16 1.03 14.09
CA GLY A 405 11.97 0.21 14.31
C GLY A 405 11.77 -0.22 15.77
N ASP A 406 10.52 -0.34 16.18
CA ASP A 406 10.12 -0.72 17.54
C ASP A 406 10.07 -2.24 17.74
N ALA A 407 10.97 -2.78 18.56
CA ALA A 407 11.03 -4.19 18.91
C ALA A 407 9.80 -4.71 19.68
N THR A 408 9.03 -3.81 20.29
CA THR A 408 7.81 -4.15 21.03
C THR A 408 6.54 -4.09 20.17
N SER A 409 6.67 -3.66 18.92
CA SER A 409 5.54 -3.52 17.99
C SER A 409 4.79 -4.83 17.78
N LEU A 410 3.46 -4.75 17.84
CA LEU A 410 2.57 -5.87 17.63
C LEU A 410 2.14 -6.04 16.16
N GLN A 411 2.59 -5.17 15.25
CA GLN A 411 2.34 -5.30 13.81
C GLN A 411 2.94 -6.61 13.27
N ARG A 412 2.22 -7.28 12.38
CA ARG A 412 2.60 -8.57 11.75
C ARG A 412 2.22 -8.56 10.27
N GLY A 413 2.81 -9.48 9.52
CA GLY A 413 2.57 -9.64 8.09
C GLY A 413 3.62 -8.93 7.26
N SER A 414 3.17 -8.10 6.33
CA SER A 414 4.00 -7.29 5.41
C SER A 414 4.22 -5.90 6.01
N LEU A 415 5.36 -5.71 6.69
CA LEU A 415 5.64 -4.55 7.56
C LEU A 415 6.08 -3.29 6.82
N GLU A 416 6.42 -3.41 5.54
CA GLU A 416 6.78 -2.34 4.60
C GLU A 416 5.84 -2.37 3.38
N LEU A 417 4.57 -2.72 3.61
CA LEU A 417 3.58 -2.89 2.56
C LEU A 417 3.14 -1.56 1.96
N THR A 418 3.40 -1.43 0.67
CA THR A 418 2.96 -0.31 -0.17
C THR A 418 2.33 -0.84 -1.45
N ASN A 419 1.33 -0.12 -1.94
CA ASN A 419 0.78 -0.38 -3.26
C ASN A 419 1.30 0.61 -4.29
N MET A 420 1.70 0.11 -5.46
CA MET A 420 2.36 0.92 -6.51
C MET A 420 1.43 1.84 -7.28
N SER A 421 0.12 1.66 -7.14
CA SER A 421 -0.90 2.58 -7.62
C SER A 421 -1.40 3.49 -6.50
N MET A 422 -1.00 3.18 -5.26
CA MET A 422 -1.36 3.93 -4.09
C MET A 422 -0.15 4.53 -3.35
N GLU A 423 0.32 3.95 -2.25
CA GLU A 423 1.38 4.46 -1.35
C GLU A 423 2.78 4.42 -2.02
N THR A 424 2.82 4.79 -3.28
CA THR A 424 3.88 4.57 -4.26
C THR A 424 5.18 5.24 -3.82
N PHE A 425 5.07 6.42 -3.22
CA PHE A 425 6.21 7.22 -2.80
C PHE A 425 6.54 7.02 -1.31
N GLN A 426 5.83 6.12 -0.61
CA GLN A 426 6.08 5.76 0.79
C GLN A 426 6.86 4.45 0.93
N GLN A 427 7.87 4.25 0.08
CA GLN A 427 8.71 3.06 0.07
C GLN A 427 10.09 3.31 0.72
N GLY A 428 10.64 2.25 1.30
CA GLY A 428 12.03 2.21 1.78
C GLY A 428 12.32 3.09 3.00
N ASP A 429 13.60 3.25 3.30
CA ASP A 429 14.08 3.96 4.50
C ASP A 429 13.69 5.45 4.53
N THR A 430 13.35 6.02 3.37
CA THR A 430 12.87 7.41 3.22
C THR A 430 11.38 7.56 3.52
N SER A 431 10.65 6.46 3.67
CA SER A 431 9.22 6.49 3.97
C SER A 431 8.96 7.04 5.37
N TRP A 432 8.02 7.96 5.51
CA TRP A 432 7.54 8.43 6.81
C TRP A 432 6.35 7.60 7.33
N ALA A 433 5.68 6.88 6.43
CA ALA A 433 4.61 5.93 6.72
C ALA A 433 4.92 4.59 6.02
N PRO A 434 5.77 3.73 6.62
CA PRO A 434 6.30 2.54 5.95
C PRO A 434 5.23 1.48 5.62
N ASN A 435 4.05 1.57 6.22
CA ASN A 435 2.92 0.69 5.96
C ASN A 435 1.59 1.39 6.30
N CYS A 436 0.47 0.67 6.08
CA CYS A 436 -0.88 1.18 6.26
C CYS A 436 -1.12 1.86 7.62
N PHE A 437 -0.58 1.32 8.72
CA PHE A 437 -0.78 1.87 10.06
C PHE A 437 -0.08 3.20 10.30
N GLY A 438 0.87 3.60 9.44
CA GLY A 438 1.46 4.93 9.48
C GLY A 438 0.44 6.05 9.19
N CYS A 439 -0.56 5.76 8.36
CA CYS A 439 -1.67 6.68 8.05
C CYS A 439 -2.99 6.26 8.73
N HIS A 440 -3.18 4.97 8.98
CA HIS A 440 -4.39 4.37 9.56
C HIS A 440 -4.12 3.80 10.95
N GLY A 441 -3.59 4.65 11.85
CA GLY A 441 -3.32 4.24 13.23
C GLY A 441 -4.58 3.69 13.90
N PHE A 442 -4.45 2.54 14.56
CA PHE A 442 -5.50 1.94 15.38
C PHE A 442 -5.17 2.05 16.87
N SER A 443 -6.15 2.49 17.65
CA SER A 443 -6.19 2.33 19.10
C SER A 443 -7.56 1.81 19.54
N GLN A 444 -7.57 0.90 20.51
CA GLN A 444 -8.81 0.38 21.10
C GLN A 444 -9.63 1.45 21.83
N THR A 445 -9.04 2.58 22.22
CA THR A 445 -9.79 3.69 22.81
C THR A 445 -10.57 4.49 21.78
N ASP A 446 -10.07 4.53 20.55
CA ASP A 446 -10.62 5.31 19.43
C ASP A 446 -10.73 4.42 18.18
N PRO A 447 -11.56 3.35 18.24
CA PRO A 447 -11.55 2.25 17.27
C PRO A 447 -12.05 2.63 15.88
N LEU A 448 -12.55 3.85 15.70
CA LEU A 448 -13.07 4.36 14.43
C LEU A 448 -12.03 5.16 13.64
N ASP A 449 -10.96 5.64 14.27
CA ASP A 449 -9.95 6.50 13.65
C ASP A 449 -9.08 5.74 12.64
N VAL A 450 -9.06 4.41 12.74
CA VAL A 450 -8.43 3.52 11.76
C VAL A 450 -8.98 3.70 10.34
N SER A 451 -10.25 4.13 10.22
CA SER A 451 -10.87 4.45 8.94
C SER A 451 -11.07 5.95 8.78
N HIS A 452 -10.24 6.55 7.92
CA HIS A 452 -10.38 7.92 7.47
C HIS A 452 -11.75 8.24 6.82
N ILE A 453 -12.48 7.22 6.33
CA ILE A 453 -13.82 7.45 5.81
C ILE A 453 -14.82 7.74 6.93
N CYS A 454 -14.58 7.33 8.19
CA CYS A 454 -15.55 7.46 9.27
C CYS A 454 -16.01 8.92 9.48
N PRO A 455 -15.12 9.93 9.57
CA PRO A 455 -15.49 11.34 9.53
C PRO A 455 -16.38 11.71 8.33
N SER A 456 -16.11 11.17 7.16
CA SER A 456 -16.95 11.40 5.97
C SER A 456 -18.28 10.62 6.01
N LEU A 457 -18.35 9.49 6.71
CA LEU A 457 -19.55 8.65 6.81
C LEU A 457 -20.61 9.28 7.72
N PHE A 458 -20.18 9.78 8.89
CA PHE A 458 -21.08 10.25 9.96
C PHE A 458 -20.93 11.75 10.26
N GLY A 459 -19.75 12.32 10.01
CA GLY A 459 -19.36 13.67 10.41
C GLY A 459 -18.18 13.65 11.39
N ALA A 460 -17.57 14.81 11.58
CA ALA A 460 -16.46 15.02 12.49
C ALA A 460 -16.79 16.05 13.57
N ASP A 461 -16.17 15.93 14.75
CA ASP A 461 -16.16 17.00 15.75
C ASP A 461 -15.18 18.12 15.37
N SER A 462 -15.01 19.11 16.25
CA SER A 462 -14.09 20.23 16.01
C SER A 462 -12.61 19.85 15.95
N ASN A 463 -12.26 18.63 16.38
CA ASN A 463 -10.91 18.08 16.37
C ASN A 463 -10.70 17.12 15.19
N GLY A 464 -11.71 16.90 14.35
CA GLY A 464 -11.66 15.97 13.22
C GLY A 464 -12.04 14.53 13.58
N ASN A 465 -12.38 14.24 14.84
CA ASN A 465 -12.69 12.88 15.28
C ASN A 465 -14.06 12.43 14.76
N CYS A 466 -14.19 11.15 14.43
CA CYS A 466 -15.45 10.61 13.93
C CYS A 466 -16.59 10.71 14.97
N VAL A 467 -17.72 11.32 14.60
CA VAL A 467 -18.89 11.41 15.47
C VAL A 467 -20.04 10.57 14.92
N VAL A 468 -20.17 9.36 15.45
CA VAL A 468 -21.39 8.55 15.26
C VAL A 468 -22.49 9.09 16.17
N GLN A 469 -23.62 9.51 15.60
CA GLN A 469 -24.77 9.93 16.39
C GLN A 469 -25.38 8.73 17.12
N ASP A 470 -25.54 8.85 18.44
CA ASP A 470 -26.04 7.81 19.34
C ASP A 470 -27.56 7.52 19.19
N THR A 471 -28.17 7.98 18.09
CA THR A 471 -29.54 7.63 17.73
C THR A 471 -29.51 6.24 17.10
N GLY A 472 -29.58 5.21 17.94
CA GLY A 472 -29.44 3.80 17.55
C GLY A 472 -29.99 3.48 16.17
N ALA A 473 -29.13 2.91 15.32
CA ALA A 473 -29.39 2.51 13.94
C ALA A 473 -30.21 3.52 13.12
N VAL A 474 -29.58 4.21 12.19
CA VAL A 474 -30.30 4.88 11.09
C VAL A 474 -31.22 3.82 10.47
N PRO A 475 -32.55 3.93 10.59
CA PRO A 475 -33.44 2.94 10.00
C PRO A 475 -33.19 2.97 8.51
N ALA A 476 -32.92 1.81 7.90
CA ALA A 476 -32.97 1.66 6.45
C ALA A 476 -34.32 2.23 5.99
N SER A 477 -34.31 3.41 5.39
CA SER A 477 -35.54 4.12 5.06
C SER A 477 -36.37 3.23 4.15
N ALA A 478 -37.58 2.90 4.61
CA ALA A 478 -38.55 2.07 3.93
C ALA A 478 -38.72 2.49 2.47
N ALA A 479 -38.80 1.50 1.58
CA ALA A 479 -39.23 1.68 0.21
C ALA A 479 -40.54 2.50 0.17
N PRO A 480 -40.66 3.53 -0.68
CA PRO A 480 -41.92 4.25 -0.80
C PRO A 480 -43.00 3.29 -1.31
N ALA A 481 -44.12 3.25 -0.59
CA ALA A 481 -45.30 2.51 -1.00
C ALA A 481 -45.76 2.99 -2.38
N VAL A 482 -45.99 2.02 -3.26
CA VAL A 482 -46.68 2.23 -4.54
C VAL A 482 -48.12 2.62 -4.22
N GLU A 483 -48.44 3.91 -4.31
CA GLU A 483 -49.83 4.34 -4.44
C GLU A 483 -50.32 3.98 -5.84
N LYS A 484 -51.18 2.96 -5.91
CA LYS A 484 -52.09 2.79 -7.04
C LYS A 484 -53.08 3.95 -7.04
N LYS A 485 -52.98 4.82 -8.05
CA LYS A 485 -54.14 5.37 -8.74
C LYS A 485 -53.80 5.71 -10.18
#